data_AF-A0A671DPD6-F1
#
_entry.id   AF-A0A671DPD6-F1
#
_cell.length_a   1.000
_cell.length_b   1.000
_cell.length_c   1.000
_cell.angle_alpha   90.00
_cell.angle_beta   90.00
_cell.angle_gamma   90.00
#
_symmetry.space_group_name_H-M   'P 1'
#
loop_
_entity.id
_entity.type
_entity.pdbx_description
1 polymer ?
#
loop_
_entity_poly.entity_id
_entity_poly.type
_entity_poly.pdbx_seq_one_letter_code
_entity_poly.pdbx_strand_id
1 'polypeptide(L)'
;ILLKNDWVKEEIRGEIKRYIETDDNENTSYQNFWDAVKAVLRGKFISLQAYLKKQEKSKISNLMLHLKEREKEEQKPKISRREEIIKIRAELNKTESKRH
;
A
#
# COMPACT_ATOMS: atom_id res chain seq x y z
N ILE A 1 -8.23 -7.26 -12.49
CA ILE A 1 -7.33 -6.08 -12.44
C ILE A 1 -6.01 -6.40 -13.14
N LEU A 2 -5.30 -7.46 -12.74
CA LEU A 2 -4.04 -7.89 -13.40
C LEU A 2 -4.17 -8.18 -14.91
N LEU A 3 -5.21 -8.88 -15.36
CA LEU A 3 -5.42 -9.17 -16.79
C LEU A 3 -5.77 -7.93 -17.64
N LYS A 4 -5.96 -6.76 -17.02
CA LYS A 4 -6.09 -5.50 -17.77
C LYS A 4 -4.73 -4.90 -18.15
N ASN A 5 -3.64 -5.35 -17.52
CA ASN A 5 -2.29 -4.90 -17.81
C ASN A 5 -1.73 -5.70 -18.99
N ASP A 6 -1.33 -5.01 -20.05
CA ASP A 6 -0.86 -5.66 -21.28
C ASP A 6 0.46 -6.43 -21.08
N TRP A 7 1.35 -5.98 -20.19
CA TRP A 7 2.57 -6.72 -19.86
C TRP A 7 2.26 -8.09 -19.24
N VAL A 8 1.25 -8.16 -18.36
CA VAL A 8 0.82 -9.43 -17.75
C VAL A 8 0.25 -10.38 -18.81
N LYS A 9 -0.42 -9.85 -19.84
CA LYS A 9 -0.93 -10.68 -20.95
C LYS A 9 0.20 -11.24 -21.80
N GLU A 10 1.22 -10.42 -22.11
CA GLU A 10 2.39 -10.87 -22.85
C GLU A 10 3.18 -11.94 -22.09
N GLU A 11 3.34 -11.79 -20.76
CA GLU A 11 4.01 -12.79 -19.94
C GLU A 11 3.25 -14.13 -19.92
N ILE A 12 1.91 -14.09 -19.82
CA ILE A 12 1.06 -15.29 -19.92
C ILE A 12 1.22 -15.95 -21.28
N ARG A 13 1.23 -15.16 -22.37
CA ARG A 13 1.42 -15.67 -23.73
C ARG A 13 2.80 -16.32 -23.87
N GLY A 14 3.85 -15.70 -23.34
CA GLY A 14 5.21 -16.24 -23.33
C GLY A 14 5.31 -17.55 -22.54
N GLU A 15 4.65 -17.63 -21.39
CA GLU A 15 4.62 -18.85 -20.57
C GLU A 15 3.92 -20.01 -21.28
N ILE A 16 2.78 -19.76 -21.92
CA ILE A 16 2.07 -20.77 -22.73
C ILE A 16 2.97 -21.23 -23.88
N LYS A 17 3.65 -20.30 -24.56
CA LYS A 17 4.56 -20.62 -25.67
C LYS A 17 5.72 -21.49 -25.20
N ARG A 18 6.34 -21.16 -24.07
CA ARG A 18 7.40 -21.98 -23.46
C ARG A 18 6.91 -23.39 -23.16
N TYR A 19 5.72 -23.52 -22.58
CA TYR A 19 5.12 -24.82 -22.26
C TYR A 19 4.94 -25.69 -23.51
N ILE A 20 4.49 -25.09 -24.62
CA ILE A 20 4.34 -25.78 -25.91
C ILE A 20 5.71 -26.16 -26.49
N GLU A 21 6.70 -25.26 -26.45
CA GLU A 21 8.05 -25.50 -26.98
C GLU A 21 8.83 -26.57 -26.18
N THR A 22 8.50 -26.78 -24.91
CA THR A 22 9.15 -27.78 -24.04
C THR A 22 8.40 -29.11 -23.93
N ASP A 23 7.17 -29.20 -24.44
CA ASP A 23 6.37 -30.43 -24.41
C ASP A 23 6.74 -31.31 -25.61
N ASP A 24 7.86 -32.02 -25.49
CA ASP A 24 8.38 -32.98 -26.47
C ASP A 24 7.62 -34.33 -26.42
N ASN A 25 6.51 -34.38 -25.67
CA ASN A 25 5.83 -35.62 -25.30
C ASN A 25 4.57 -35.83 -26.15
N GLU A 26 4.76 -36.44 -27.32
CA GLU A 26 3.72 -36.84 -28.29
C GLU A 26 2.57 -37.69 -27.69
N ASN A 27 2.75 -38.20 -26.48
CA ASN A 27 1.84 -39.13 -25.80
C ASN A 27 0.94 -38.46 -24.73
N THR A 28 1.09 -37.16 -24.47
CA THR A 28 0.23 -36.44 -23.51
C THR A 28 -1.07 -36.02 -24.19
N SER A 29 -2.22 -36.49 -23.69
CA SER A 29 -3.52 -36.00 -24.18
C SER A 29 -3.60 -34.47 -24.06
N TYR A 30 -4.04 -33.80 -25.14
CA TYR A 30 -4.25 -32.35 -25.19
C TYR A 30 -5.00 -31.80 -23.97
N GLN A 31 -5.92 -32.58 -23.40
CA GLN A 31 -6.68 -32.19 -22.23
C GLN A 31 -5.80 -32.06 -20.97
N ASN A 32 -4.93 -33.04 -20.73
CA ASN A 32 -4.01 -33.05 -19.59
C ASN A 32 -3.00 -31.91 -19.71
N PHE A 33 -2.54 -31.62 -20.92
CA PHE A 33 -1.67 -30.48 -21.21
C PHE A 33 -2.35 -29.15 -20.81
N TRP A 34 -3.56 -28.89 -21.32
CA TRP A 34 -4.27 -27.65 -21.03
C TRP A 34 -4.66 -27.50 -19.56
N ASP A 35 -4.99 -28.60 -18.88
CA ASP A 35 -5.28 -28.58 -17.45
C ASP A 35 -4.04 -28.28 -16.60
N ALA A 36 -2.86 -28.82 -16.99
CA ALA A 36 -1.58 -28.48 -16.35
C ALA A 36 -1.23 -27.00 -16.54
N VAL A 37 -1.28 -26.49 -17.78
CA VAL A 37 -1.02 -25.07 -18.09
C VAL A 37 -1.97 -24.16 -17.30
N LYS A 38 -3.26 -24.51 -17.24
CA LYS A 38 -4.27 -23.76 -16.49
C LYS A 38 -3.99 -23.76 -14.99
N ALA A 39 -3.58 -24.89 -14.41
CA ALA A 39 -3.22 -25.00 -13.00
C ALA A 39 -2.02 -24.12 -12.64
N VAL A 40 -0.97 -24.13 -13.46
CA VAL A 40 0.24 -23.30 -13.28
C VAL A 40 -0.11 -21.81 -13.34
N LEU A 41 -0.82 -21.39 -14.38
CA LEU A 41 -1.22 -19.98 -14.56
C LEU A 41 -2.11 -19.51 -13.40
N ARG A 42 -3.05 -20.36 -12.95
CA ARG A 42 -3.91 -20.07 -11.81
C ARG A 42 -3.12 -19.89 -10.52
N GLY A 43 -2.15 -20.76 -10.24
CA GLY A 43 -1.28 -20.66 -9.06
C GLY A 43 -0.48 -19.36 -9.05
N LYS A 44 0.15 -19.00 -10.18
CA LYS A 44 0.89 -17.74 -10.33
C LYS A 44 -0.01 -16.52 -10.12
N PHE A 45 -1.20 -16.53 -10.71
CA PHE A 45 -2.16 -15.43 -10.59
C PHE A 45 -2.62 -15.22 -9.14
N ILE A 46 -2.96 -16.29 -8.42
CA ILE A 46 -3.38 -16.23 -7.02
C ILE A 46 -2.25 -15.66 -6.15
N SER A 47 -1.03 -16.15 -6.32
CA SER A 47 0.14 -15.66 -5.58
C SER A 47 0.38 -14.17 -5.79
N LEU A 48 0.31 -13.70 -7.04
CA LEU A 48 0.50 -12.28 -7.37
C LEU A 48 -0.62 -11.40 -6.81
N GLN A 49 -1.88 -11.86 -6.88
CA GLN A 49 -3.01 -11.16 -6.28
C GLN A 49 -2.87 -11.05 -4.76
N ALA A 50 -2.47 -12.14 -4.08
CA ALA A 50 -2.26 -12.15 -2.64
C ALA A 50 -1.14 -11.18 -2.22
N TYR A 51 -0.04 -11.15 -2.98
CA TYR A 51 1.05 -10.22 -2.77
C TYR A 51 0.60 -8.76 -2.90
N LEU A 52 -0.07 -8.39 -4.00
CA LEU A 52 -0.55 -7.03 -4.22
C LEU A 52 -1.53 -6.58 -3.13
N LYS A 53 -2.48 -7.44 -2.75
CA LYS A 53 -3.45 -7.15 -1.68
C LYS A 53 -2.74 -6.92 -0.34
N LYS A 54 -1.69 -7.69 -0.03
CA LYS A 54 -0.87 -7.50 1.17
C LYS A 54 -0.13 -6.16 1.13
N GLN A 55 0.43 -5.80 -0.03
CA GLN A 55 1.14 -4.54 -0.23
C GLN A 55 0.21 -3.33 -0.08
N GLU A 56 -0.98 -3.36 -0.69
CA GLU A 56 -2.00 -2.33 -0.54
C GLU A 56 -2.43 -2.16 0.91
N LYS A 57 -2.72 -3.27 1.61
CA LYS A 57 -3.10 -3.24 3.03
C LYS A 57 -1.99 -2.64 3.90
N SER A 58 -0.74 -3.00 3.64
CA SER A 58 0.41 -2.43 4.36
C SER A 58 0.55 -0.93 4.10
N LYS A 59 0.40 -0.48 2.85
CA LYS A 59 0.45 0.94 2.49
C LYS A 59 -0.64 1.73 3.20
N ILE A 60 -1.87 1.23 3.21
CA ILE A 60 -2.99 1.85 3.93
C ILE A 60 -2.71 1.91 5.44
N SER A 61 -2.22 0.81 6.03
CA SER A 61 -1.88 0.76 7.45
C SER A 61 -0.81 1.79 7.84
N ASN A 62 0.24 1.93 7.03
CA ASN A 62 1.30 2.91 7.27
C ASN A 62 0.77 4.35 7.16
N LEU A 63 -0.08 4.63 6.16
CA LEU A 63 -0.69 5.95 6.01
C LEU A 63 -1.61 6.29 7.19
N MET A 64 -2.39 5.33 7.69
CA MET A 64 -3.22 5.54 8.88
C MET A 64 -2.37 5.80 10.14
N LEU A 65 -1.25 5.09 10.30
CA LEU A 65 -0.31 5.35 11.40
C LEU A 65 0.24 6.77 11.34
N HIS A 66 0.77 7.18 10.19
CA HIS A 66 1.29 8.53 9.99
C HIS A 66 0.21 9.60 10.21
N LEU A 67 -1.03 9.36 9.76
CA LEU A 67 -2.14 10.30 10.00
C LEU A 67 -2.42 10.46 11.50
N LYS A 68 -2.50 9.35 12.24
CA LYS A 68 -2.75 9.37 13.69
C LYS A 68 -1.64 10.07 14.48
N GLU A 69 -0.39 9.92 14.07
CA GLU A 69 0.74 10.65 14.65
C GLU A 69 0.59 12.15 14.41
N ARG A 70 0.24 12.54 13.19
CA ARG A 70 0.02 13.96 12.84
C ARG A 70 -1.17 14.56 13.59
N GLU A 71 -2.27 13.83 13.75
CA GLU A 71 -3.41 14.26 14.56
C GLU A 71 -3.04 14.47 16.04
N LYS A 72 -2.19 13.60 16.60
CA LYS A 72 -1.65 13.78 17.96
C LYS A 72 -0.72 14.99 18.07
N GLU A 73 0.11 15.23 17.05
CA GLU A 73 0.96 16.42 16.99
C GLU A 73 0.14 17.70 16.86
N GLU A 74 -0.95 17.69 16.10
CA GLU A 74 -1.87 18.82 15.99
C GLU A 74 -2.68 19.03 17.27
N GLN A 75 -2.99 17.94 17.99
CA GLN A 75 -3.53 18.00 19.36
C GLN A 75 -2.50 18.45 20.41
N LYS A 76 -1.21 18.65 20.08
CA LYS A 76 -0.27 19.32 21.00
C LYS A 76 -0.86 20.68 21.39
N PRO A 77 -0.78 21.03 22.68
CA PRO A 77 -1.95 21.55 23.35
C PRO A 77 -2.20 22.99 22.92
N LYS A 78 -3.39 23.26 22.38
CA LYS A 78 -3.97 24.61 22.40
C LYS A 78 -3.89 25.22 23.82
N ILE A 79 -3.82 24.37 24.85
CA ILE A 79 -3.61 24.73 26.26
C ILE A 79 -2.22 25.37 26.48
N SER A 80 -1.12 24.83 25.94
CA SER A 80 0.21 25.44 26.14
C SER A 80 0.31 26.79 25.43
N ARG A 81 -0.28 26.90 24.23
CA ARG A 81 -0.40 28.19 23.53
C ARG A 81 -1.26 29.18 24.32
N ARG A 82 -2.34 28.74 24.94
CA ARG A 82 -3.18 29.58 25.82
C ARG A 82 -2.42 30.02 27.07
N GLU A 83 -1.64 29.14 27.70
CA GLU A 83 -0.82 29.45 28.87
C GLU A 83 0.31 30.44 28.54
N GLU A 84 0.96 30.31 27.38
CA GLU A 84 1.92 31.29 26.86
C GLU A 84 1.27 32.65 26.61
N ILE A 85 0.08 32.69 25.99
CA ILE A 85 -0.68 33.93 25.78
C ILE A 85 -1.05 34.59 27.11
N ILE A 86 -1.48 33.81 28.12
CA ILE A 86 -1.81 34.32 29.45
C ILE A 86 -0.56 34.88 30.14
N LYS A 87 0.59 34.21 30.05
CA LYS A 87 1.87 34.70 30.57
C LYS A 87 2.28 36.03 29.93
N ILE A 88 2.24 36.11 28.61
CA ILE A 88 2.61 37.33 27.86
C ILE A 88 1.68 38.49 28.25
N ARG A 89 0.37 38.25 28.40
CA ARG A 89 -0.59 39.28 28.87
C ARG A 89 -0.30 39.74 30.29
N ALA A 90 0.03 38.82 31.20
CA ALA A 90 0.37 39.18 32.57
C ALA A 90 1.67 40.00 32.68
N GLU A 91 2.66 39.72 31.83
CA GLU A 91 3.90 40.51 31.75
C GLU A 91 3.65 41.90 31.18
N LEU A 92 2.87 42.03 30.10
CA LEU A 92 2.46 43.33 29.53
C LEU A 92 1.78 44.22 30.58
N ASN A 93 0.79 43.69 31.28
CA ASN A 93 0.08 44.43 32.33
C ASN A 93 1.01 44.88 33.46
N LYS A 94 1.97 44.04 33.88
CA LYS A 94 2.99 44.42 34.88
C LYS A 94 3.92 45.53 34.40
N THR A 95 4.26 45.57 33.12
CA THR A 95 5.09 46.66 32.56
C THR A 95 4.32 47.95 32.40
N GLU A 96 3.04 47.89 32.05
CA GLU A 96 2.15 49.06 31.93
C GLU A 96 1.90 49.70 33.30
N SER A 97 1.59 48.90 34.32
CA SER A 97 1.38 49.36 35.70
C SER A 97 2.63 49.84 36.43
N LYS A 98 3.84 49.58 35.90
CA LYS A 98 5.10 50.17 36.39
C LYS A 98 5.48 51.48 35.68
N ARG A 99 4.79 51.82 34.57
CA ARG A 99 4.99 53.05 33.80
C ARG A 99 4.05 54.18 34.21
N HIS A 100 3.03 53.88 35.01
CA HIS A 100 2.20 54.85 35.74
C HIS A 100 2.58 54.83 37.22
#